data_AF-A0A2D9NIB1-F1
#
_entry.id   AF-A0A2D9NIB1-F1
#
_cell.length_a   1.000
_cell.length_b   1.000
_cell.length_c   1.000
_cell.angle_alpha   90.00
_cell.angle_beta   90.00
_cell.angle_gamma   90.00
#
_symmetry.space_group_name_H-M   'P 1'
#
loop_
_entity.id
_entity.type
_entity.pdbx_description
1 polymer ?
#
loop_
_entity_poly.entity_id
_entity_poly.type
_entity_poly.pdbx_seq_one_letter_code
_entity_poly.pdbx_strand_id
1 'polypeptide(L)'
;MDEWADVEGAIKAAIEQRQQRIESLTGFSAILILISAIWLVWPSLSSALRGDSGLLSALGLPLLILVWGLMVQDIGISDSKARTRIGATSSIAWPVLLIIAAQKFTTDSYSEIIGTLFVVIVALSCLYYSKLILIGGLDVLRFRALMTGLGSLAAFSLFIGNIPSISTLDWYLNVIVIVFGFVYTCYIWVAGDEHRELRKKFQKRLDKLEVRLLELKAQGSAVDQASSLVMTAGEEGHIDPEIGMRLLDSAEEDIERSLSLADDVDAVLEDARKFVEQAEDIAPIVKRPRKAYDMGLRELKLGSLREGETLFRQAKKRAKEIIEWWSQAEKAIAEAQRQLDGKTEQNFKHLHEMLADAKKKLTAESPKRAFEFAIVIPAQLAAGDDALTRAAESIKEAERQLKQVDGLDTEEMDTRMKLAQEALENGNASQATGLADGVVRTIQAERSAMDDVRRALKQKKQLTEKFKHREDKAEWEKRLKEINDSADKKSWTHAATLLERLTSDLDKESKASEDAKELFDFVNEEWKVLRNQCEAAFIKVNDKERRDCEKAVSLAKEAFEVGQIEQCLEQLSNADTIMEKLRRRI
;
A
#
# COMPACT_ATOMS: atom_id res chain seq x y z
N MET A 1 9.53 -10.49 14.78
CA MET A 1 10.44 -11.34 15.59
C MET A 1 10.66 -10.74 16.97
N ASP A 2 10.75 -9.41 17.11
CA ASP A 2 10.91 -8.75 18.42
C ASP A 2 9.72 -8.88 19.38
N GLU A 3 8.46 -8.89 18.90
CA GLU A 3 7.29 -9.08 19.78
C GLU A 3 7.25 -10.47 20.45
N TRP A 4 7.76 -11.51 19.78
CA TRP A 4 7.81 -12.86 20.34
C TRP A 4 8.94 -13.02 21.37
N ALA A 5 10.06 -12.31 21.16
CA ALA A 5 11.15 -12.25 22.12
C ALA A 5 10.76 -11.51 23.41
N ASP A 6 9.88 -10.51 23.32
CA ASP A 6 9.36 -9.75 24.47
C ASP A 6 8.39 -10.59 25.32
N VAL A 7 7.53 -11.41 24.69
CA VAL A 7 6.64 -12.33 25.43
C VAL A 7 7.42 -13.43 26.13
N GLU A 8 8.39 -14.06 25.46
CA GLU A 8 9.20 -15.12 26.08
C GLU A 8 10.11 -14.57 27.18
N GLY A 9 10.64 -13.35 26.99
CA GLY A 9 11.39 -12.61 28.01
C GLY A 9 10.54 -12.23 29.23
N ALA A 10 9.32 -11.75 29.01
CA ALA A 10 8.38 -11.42 30.08
C ALA A 10 7.95 -12.65 30.89
N ILE A 11 7.73 -13.80 30.23
CA ILE A 11 7.44 -15.07 30.90
C ILE A 11 8.63 -15.52 31.74
N LYS A 12 9.86 -15.47 31.20
CA LYS A 12 11.08 -15.82 31.96
C LYS A 12 11.28 -14.91 33.18
N ALA A 13 11.11 -13.60 33.01
CA ALA A 13 11.20 -12.63 34.11
C ALA A 13 10.14 -12.87 35.20
N ALA A 14 8.90 -13.21 34.82
CA ALA A 14 7.84 -13.53 35.76
C ALA A 14 8.13 -14.83 36.55
N ILE A 15 8.69 -15.85 35.88
CA ILE A 15 9.10 -17.11 36.52
C ILE A 15 10.22 -16.84 37.54
N GLU A 16 11.24 -16.07 37.14
CA GLU A 16 12.37 -15.73 38.00
C GLU A 16 11.95 -14.90 39.22
N GLN A 17 11.08 -13.91 39.02
CA GLN A 17 10.52 -13.12 40.12
C GLN A 17 9.73 -13.99 41.10
N ARG A 18 8.96 -14.97 40.61
CA ARG A 18 8.22 -15.91 41.46
C ARG A 18 9.17 -16.80 42.24
N GLN A 19 10.23 -17.28 41.61
CA GLN A 19 11.24 -18.12 42.27
C GLN A 19 11.96 -17.35 43.39
N GLN A 20 12.38 -16.09 43.15
CA GLN A 20 12.99 -15.24 44.17
C GLN A 20 12.06 -14.97 45.37
N ARG A 21 10.75 -14.83 45.15
CA ARG A 21 9.76 -14.69 46.24
C ARG A 21 9.65 -15.97 47.06
N ILE A 22 9.69 -17.14 46.42
CA ILE A 22 9.65 -18.42 47.12
C ILE A 22 10.95 -18.62 47.90
N GLU A 23 12.11 -18.37 47.29
CA GLU A 23 13.42 -18.48 47.94
C GLU A 23 13.52 -17.56 49.16
N SER A 24 13.09 -16.30 49.05
CA SER A 24 13.09 -15.37 50.20
C SER A 24 12.14 -15.82 51.33
N LEU A 25 10.97 -16.38 51.00
CA LEU A 25 10.04 -16.94 51.99
C LEU A 25 10.57 -18.22 52.65
N THR A 26 11.25 -19.08 51.88
CA THR A 26 11.94 -20.27 52.44
C THR A 26 13.12 -19.89 53.32
N GLY A 27 13.89 -18.87 52.95
CA GLY A 27 14.97 -18.32 53.78
C GLY A 27 14.44 -17.73 55.09
N PHE A 28 13.37 -16.94 55.02
CA PHE A 28 12.74 -16.36 56.21
C PHE A 28 12.18 -17.43 57.15
N SER A 29 11.49 -18.44 56.60
CA SER A 29 10.97 -19.56 57.40
C SER A 29 12.08 -20.41 58.02
N ALA A 30 13.19 -20.66 57.31
CA ALA A 30 14.35 -21.36 57.88
C ALA A 30 14.97 -20.60 59.06
N ILE A 31 15.07 -19.27 58.98
CA ILE A 31 15.55 -18.42 60.09
C ILE A 31 14.59 -18.51 61.28
N LEU A 32 13.28 -18.46 61.03
CA LEU A 32 12.26 -18.56 62.08
C LEU A 32 12.32 -19.92 62.78
N ILE A 33 12.46 -21.01 62.03
CA ILE A 33 12.66 -22.37 62.54
C ILE A 33 13.92 -22.47 63.42
N LEU A 34 15.02 -21.84 63.01
CA LEU A 34 16.26 -21.81 63.77
C LEU A 34 16.07 -21.06 65.10
N ILE A 35 15.41 -19.89 65.08
CA ILE A 35 15.09 -19.14 66.30
C ILE A 35 14.19 -19.96 67.24
N SER A 36 13.18 -20.65 66.71
CA SER A 36 12.31 -21.53 67.49
C SER A 36 13.07 -22.72 68.09
N ALA A 37 14.01 -23.32 67.35
CA ALA A 37 14.85 -24.39 67.85
C ALA A 37 15.76 -23.89 68.99
N ILE A 38 16.37 -22.72 68.84
CA ILE A 38 17.16 -22.08 69.92
C ILE A 38 16.29 -21.84 71.15
N TRP A 39 15.06 -21.34 70.96
CA TRP A 39 14.14 -21.08 72.05
C TRP A 39 13.75 -22.34 72.82
N LEU A 40 13.54 -23.46 72.13
CA LEU A 40 13.27 -24.77 72.75
C LEU A 40 14.47 -25.35 73.50
N VAL A 41 15.70 -25.13 73.01
CA VAL A 41 16.92 -25.58 73.69
C VAL A 41 17.24 -24.68 74.88
N TRP A 42 16.79 -23.42 74.89
CA TRP A 42 17.19 -22.41 75.86
C TRP A 42 17.07 -22.84 77.34
N PRO A 43 15.96 -23.44 77.81
CA PRO A 43 15.85 -23.91 79.19
C PRO A 43 16.94 -24.94 79.53
N SER A 44 17.17 -25.91 78.64
CA SER A 44 18.19 -26.95 78.81
C SER A 44 19.62 -26.44 78.65
N LEU A 45 19.84 -25.42 77.81
CA LEU A 45 21.13 -24.74 77.67
C LEU A 45 21.45 -23.96 78.95
N SER A 46 20.44 -23.29 79.52
CA SER A 46 20.56 -22.49 80.73
C SER A 46 20.79 -23.33 81.98
N SER A 47 20.26 -24.55 82.04
CA SER A 47 20.51 -25.50 83.13
C SER A 47 21.89 -26.16 83.00
N ALA A 48 22.33 -26.49 81.78
CA ALA A 48 23.68 -27.00 81.54
C ALA A 48 24.77 -25.96 81.83
N LEU A 49 24.52 -24.68 81.52
CA LEU A 49 25.40 -23.55 81.90
C LEU A 49 25.51 -23.36 83.42
N ARG A 50 24.54 -23.88 84.19
CA ARG A 50 24.52 -23.86 85.67
C ARG A 50 25.05 -25.14 86.32
N GLY A 51 25.48 -26.13 85.52
CA GLY A 51 26.17 -27.34 86.00
C GLY A 51 25.33 -28.60 86.17
N ASP A 52 24.04 -28.60 85.79
CA ASP A 52 23.19 -29.79 85.90
C ASP A 52 23.24 -30.68 84.65
N SER A 53 23.35 -32.00 84.86
CA SER A 53 23.41 -32.98 83.78
C SER A 53 22.00 -33.32 83.26
N GLY A 54 21.60 -32.70 82.15
CA GLY A 54 20.34 -33.02 81.46
C GLY A 54 20.26 -32.62 79.98
N LEU A 55 21.39 -32.29 79.35
CA LEU A 55 21.38 -31.73 77.98
C LEU A 55 20.86 -32.73 76.93
N LEU A 56 21.22 -34.01 77.04
CA LEU A 56 20.97 -35.02 76.00
C LEU A 56 19.49 -35.44 75.87
N SER A 57 18.71 -35.45 76.96
CA SER A 57 17.28 -35.78 76.91
C SER A 57 16.42 -34.65 76.35
N ALA A 58 16.90 -33.40 76.39
CA ALA A 58 16.19 -32.22 75.92
C ALA A 58 16.45 -31.88 74.43
N LEU A 59 17.47 -32.49 73.81
CA LEU A 59 17.89 -32.19 72.43
C LEU A 59 17.02 -32.83 71.34
N GLY A 60 16.15 -33.78 71.67
CA GLY A 60 15.35 -34.53 70.69
C GLY A 60 14.43 -33.65 69.84
N LEU A 61 13.58 -32.83 70.47
CA LEU A 61 12.62 -31.97 69.77
C LEU A 61 13.31 -30.86 68.94
N PRO A 62 14.34 -30.15 69.48
CA PRO A 62 15.10 -29.17 68.71
C PRO A 62 15.82 -29.74 67.49
N LEU A 63 16.40 -30.94 67.62
CA LEU A 63 17.08 -31.61 66.51
C LEU A 63 16.09 -32.00 65.41
N LEU A 64 14.89 -32.45 65.79
CA LEU A 64 13.79 -32.74 64.87
C LEU A 64 13.37 -31.46 64.11
N ILE A 65 13.26 -30.32 64.80
CA ILE A 65 12.92 -29.02 64.21
C ILE A 65 14.02 -28.53 63.25
N LEU A 66 15.30 -28.73 63.59
CA LEU A 66 16.42 -28.38 62.71
C LEU A 66 16.46 -29.24 61.44
N VAL A 67 16.18 -30.55 61.56
CA VAL A 67 16.00 -31.44 60.40
C VAL A 67 14.85 -30.94 59.53
N TRP A 68 13.74 -30.49 60.11
CA TRP A 68 12.65 -29.85 59.38
C TRP A 68 13.07 -28.55 58.69
N GLY A 69 13.88 -27.71 59.35
CA GLY A 69 14.41 -26.48 58.76
C GLY A 69 15.22 -26.72 57.49
N LEU A 70 16.01 -27.80 57.45
CA LEU A 70 16.74 -28.23 56.25
C LEU A 70 15.79 -28.70 55.14
N MET A 71 14.72 -29.42 55.49
CA MET A 71 13.75 -29.92 54.50
C MET A 71 12.83 -28.80 53.95
N VAL A 72 12.59 -27.73 54.72
CA VAL A 72 11.82 -26.56 54.27
C VAL A 72 12.56 -25.77 53.18
N GLN A 73 13.90 -25.76 53.19
CA GLN A 73 14.70 -25.13 52.14
C GLN A 73 14.47 -25.78 50.77
N ASP A 74 14.14 -27.07 50.76
CA ASP A 74 13.87 -27.80 49.53
C ASP A 74 12.59 -27.35 48.83
N ILE A 75 11.63 -26.76 49.57
CA ILE A 75 10.38 -26.22 49.02
C ILE A 75 10.67 -25.09 48.02
N GLY A 76 11.81 -24.40 48.16
CA GLY A 76 12.25 -23.34 47.25
C GLY A 76 12.91 -23.84 45.97
N ILE A 77 13.28 -25.13 45.91
CA ILE A 77 14.03 -25.71 44.80
C ILE A 77 13.05 -26.50 43.91
N SER A 78 12.90 -26.06 42.66
CA SER A 78 11.94 -26.61 41.70
C SER A 78 12.43 -27.88 40.97
N ASP A 79 13.39 -28.63 41.52
CA ASP A 79 13.96 -29.84 40.91
C ASP A 79 13.16 -31.11 41.24
N SER A 80 13.18 -32.07 40.31
CA SER A 80 12.63 -33.44 40.43
C SER A 80 13.07 -34.16 41.72
N LYS A 81 14.34 -34.02 42.10
CA LYS A 81 14.90 -34.60 43.33
C LYS A 81 14.35 -33.93 44.58
N ALA A 82 14.21 -32.60 44.56
CA ALA A 82 13.64 -31.84 45.67
C ALA A 82 12.17 -32.20 45.90
N ARG A 83 11.37 -32.29 44.82
CA ARG A 83 9.96 -32.74 44.88
C ARG A 83 9.83 -34.14 45.49
N THR A 84 10.68 -35.08 45.07
CA THR A 84 10.66 -36.45 45.62
C THR A 84 10.97 -36.46 47.12
N ARG A 85 11.97 -35.69 47.56
CA ARG A 85 12.37 -35.59 48.97
C ARG A 85 11.27 -34.97 49.82
N ILE A 86 10.68 -33.87 49.37
CA ILE A 86 9.57 -33.18 50.06
C ILE A 86 8.31 -34.05 50.11
N GLY A 87 7.99 -34.73 49.01
CA GLY A 87 6.88 -35.67 48.93
C GLY A 87 7.08 -36.84 49.90
N ALA A 88 8.29 -37.40 49.98
CA ALA A 88 8.62 -38.47 50.92
C ALA A 88 8.57 -37.99 52.38
N THR A 89 9.18 -36.85 52.71
CA THR A 89 9.21 -36.31 54.08
C THR A 89 7.81 -35.94 54.56
N SER A 90 7.00 -35.27 53.73
CA SER A 90 5.61 -34.96 54.07
C SER A 90 4.76 -36.23 54.28
N SER A 91 4.99 -37.29 53.49
CA SER A 91 4.33 -38.59 53.63
C SER A 91 4.71 -39.32 54.93
N ILE A 92 5.98 -39.22 55.35
CA ILE A 92 6.47 -39.81 56.61
C ILE A 92 6.00 -38.99 57.83
N ALA A 93 5.91 -37.67 57.67
CA ALA A 93 5.69 -36.74 58.75
C ALA A 93 4.25 -36.71 59.27
N TRP A 94 3.26 -36.74 58.38
CA TRP A 94 1.88 -36.52 58.80
C TRP A 94 1.38 -37.57 59.83
N PRO A 95 1.68 -38.89 59.73
CA PRO A 95 1.27 -39.85 60.75
C PRO A 95 1.99 -39.62 62.08
N VAL A 96 3.27 -39.24 62.02
CA VAL A 96 4.11 -38.96 63.20
C VAL A 96 3.64 -37.70 63.93
N LEU A 97 3.28 -36.64 63.20
CA LEU A 97 2.76 -35.43 63.80
C LEU A 97 1.36 -35.63 64.39
N LEU A 98 0.50 -36.43 63.72
CA LEU A 98 -0.81 -36.79 64.27
C LEU A 98 -0.71 -37.61 65.56
N ILE A 99 0.23 -38.55 65.66
CA ILE A 99 0.39 -39.34 66.89
C ILE A 99 0.93 -38.47 68.03
N ILE A 100 1.86 -37.55 67.75
CA ILE A 100 2.37 -36.60 68.76
C ILE A 100 1.24 -35.69 69.25
N ALA A 101 0.38 -35.20 68.35
CA ALA A 101 -0.79 -34.43 68.72
C ALA A 101 -1.78 -35.25 69.57
N ALA A 102 -2.00 -36.52 69.23
CA ALA A 102 -2.87 -37.42 69.98
C ALA A 102 -2.33 -37.75 71.39
N GLN A 103 -1.01 -37.86 71.56
CA GLN A 103 -0.37 -38.12 72.86
C GLN A 103 -0.34 -36.90 73.80
N LYS A 104 -0.40 -35.69 73.24
CA LYS A 104 -0.35 -34.43 73.99
C LYS A 104 -1.71 -33.77 74.14
N PHE A 105 -2.77 -34.44 73.67
CA PHE A 105 -4.13 -33.95 73.80
C PHE A 105 -4.57 -34.05 75.27
N THR A 106 -4.68 -32.91 75.93
CA THR A 106 -5.14 -32.80 77.32
C THR A 106 -6.24 -31.74 77.40
N THR A 107 -7.17 -31.90 78.33
CA THR A 107 -8.24 -30.92 78.58
C THR A 107 -7.88 -29.90 79.66
N ASP A 108 -6.70 -30.01 80.25
CA ASP A 108 -6.37 -29.33 81.51
C ASP A 108 -5.74 -27.94 81.30
N SER A 109 -5.24 -27.62 80.10
CA SER A 109 -4.57 -26.34 79.82
C SER A 109 -4.87 -25.80 78.42
N TYR A 110 -5.33 -24.54 78.34
CA TYR A 110 -5.62 -23.85 77.08
C TYR A 110 -4.39 -23.76 76.15
N SER A 111 -3.18 -23.63 76.71
CA SER A 111 -1.93 -23.60 75.93
C SER A 111 -1.63 -24.93 75.24
N GLU A 112 -1.92 -26.06 75.89
CA GLU A 112 -1.70 -27.41 75.34
C GLU A 112 -2.71 -27.74 74.24
N ILE A 113 -3.97 -27.32 74.41
CA ILE A 113 -5.02 -27.45 73.40
C ILE A 113 -4.66 -26.65 72.13
N ILE A 114 -4.19 -25.40 72.27
CA ILE A 114 -3.79 -24.58 71.13
C ILE A 114 -2.56 -25.18 70.44
N GLY A 115 -1.57 -25.66 71.21
CA GLY A 115 -0.39 -26.30 70.67
C GLY A 115 -0.70 -27.58 69.87
N THR A 116 -1.55 -28.45 70.41
CA THR A 116 -1.99 -29.68 69.73
C THR A 116 -2.77 -29.38 68.45
N LEU A 117 -3.64 -28.37 68.46
CA LEU A 117 -4.38 -27.93 67.27
C LEU A 117 -3.44 -27.49 66.14
N PHE A 118 -2.41 -26.70 66.44
CA PHE A 118 -1.41 -26.30 65.44
C PHE A 118 -0.67 -27.51 64.86
N VAL A 119 -0.30 -28.48 65.69
CA VAL A 119 0.37 -29.71 65.20
C VAL A 119 -0.55 -30.51 64.28
N VAL A 120 -1.85 -30.61 64.58
CA VAL A 120 -2.83 -31.25 63.69
C VAL A 120 -2.94 -30.52 62.35
N ILE A 121 -2.97 -29.19 62.34
CA ILE A 121 -3.02 -28.39 61.11
C ILE A 121 -1.78 -28.65 60.24
N VAL A 122 -0.59 -28.69 60.86
CA VAL A 122 0.65 -29.00 60.15
C VAL A 122 0.61 -30.43 59.60
N ALA A 123 0.13 -31.39 60.38
CA ALA A 123 0.02 -32.78 59.94
C ALA A 123 -0.95 -32.93 58.73
N LEU A 124 -2.11 -32.30 58.78
CA LEU A 124 -3.06 -32.28 57.66
C LEU A 124 -2.48 -31.58 56.42
N SER A 125 -1.71 -30.51 56.63
CA SER A 125 -1.00 -29.81 55.55
C SER A 125 0.04 -30.72 54.90
N CYS A 126 0.79 -31.50 55.68
CA CYS A 126 1.72 -32.51 55.17
C CYS A 126 1.00 -33.61 54.38
N LEU A 127 -0.16 -34.09 54.85
CA LEU A 127 -0.97 -35.08 54.12
C LEU A 127 -1.46 -34.52 52.78
N TYR A 128 -1.93 -33.27 52.77
CA TYR A 128 -2.37 -32.60 51.55
C TYR A 128 -1.22 -32.41 50.56
N TYR A 129 -0.05 -31.99 51.04
CA TYR A 129 1.12 -31.75 50.21
C TYR A 129 1.72 -33.04 49.63
N SER A 130 1.70 -34.14 50.41
CA SER A 130 2.04 -35.49 49.93
C SER A 130 1.16 -35.91 48.75
N LYS A 131 -0.15 -35.61 48.78
CA LYS A 131 -1.07 -35.88 47.67
C LYS A 131 -0.77 -35.01 46.44
N LEU A 132 -0.45 -33.73 46.64
CA LEU A 132 -0.22 -32.78 45.55
C LEU A 132 1.08 -33.02 44.79
N ILE A 133 2.16 -33.40 45.49
CA ILE A 133 3.48 -33.55 44.86
C ILE A 133 3.66 -34.93 44.22
N LEU A 134 3.26 -35.98 44.92
CA LEU A 134 3.43 -37.35 44.46
C LEU A 134 2.20 -37.80 43.67
N ILE A 135 1.97 -37.13 42.53
CA ILE A 135 0.99 -37.47 41.51
C ILE A 135 1.73 -38.14 40.34
N GLY A 136 1.23 -39.26 39.84
CA GLY A 136 1.84 -39.92 38.69
C GLY A 136 1.42 -41.37 38.52
N GLY A 137 2.24 -42.12 37.78
CA GLY A 137 2.03 -43.54 37.51
C GLY A 137 2.07 -44.42 38.78
N LEU A 138 1.83 -45.71 38.56
CA LEU A 138 1.68 -46.70 39.63
C LEU A 138 2.91 -46.77 40.55
N ASP A 139 4.11 -46.54 40.01
CA ASP A 139 5.37 -46.54 40.78
C ASP A 139 5.46 -45.37 41.76
N VAL A 140 4.97 -44.19 41.37
CA VAL A 140 4.93 -43.00 42.25
C VAL A 140 3.92 -43.18 43.37
N LEU A 141 2.77 -43.79 43.07
CA LEU A 141 1.75 -44.11 44.07
C LEU A 141 2.25 -45.18 45.06
N ARG A 142 2.95 -46.22 44.58
CA ARG A 142 3.59 -47.22 45.43
C ARG A 142 4.67 -46.61 46.30
N PHE A 143 5.49 -45.72 45.76
CA PHE A 143 6.50 -44.99 46.53
C PHE A 143 5.86 -44.15 47.64
N ARG A 144 4.77 -43.42 47.33
CA ARG A 144 3.99 -42.66 48.33
C ARG A 144 3.40 -43.57 49.41
N ALA A 145 2.86 -44.73 49.03
CA ALA A 145 2.35 -45.72 49.97
C ALA A 145 3.47 -46.25 50.88
N LEU A 146 4.65 -46.59 50.33
CA LEU A 146 5.80 -47.04 51.13
C LEU A 146 6.24 -45.99 52.15
N MET A 147 6.36 -44.72 51.74
CA MET A 147 6.77 -43.62 52.63
C MET A 147 5.72 -43.32 53.70
N THR A 148 4.43 -43.40 53.35
CA THR A 148 3.33 -43.26 54.31
C THR A 148 3.28 -44.43 55.30
N GLY A 149 3.58 -45.65 54.83
CA GLY A 149 3.72 -46.84 55.66
C GLY A 149 4.90 -46.71 56.64
N LEU A 150 6.02 -46.17 56.18
CA LEU A 150 7.18 -45.88 57.03
C LEU A 150 6.85 -44.83 58.12
N GLY A 151 6.13 -43.77 57.77
CA GLY A 151 5.61 -42.80 58.74
C GLY A 151 4.64 -43.43 59.76
N SER A 152 3.75 -44.32 59.29
CA SER A 152 2.81 -45.04 60.15
C SER A 152 3.50 -46.02 61.10
N LEU A 153 4.58 -46.68 60.65
CA LEU A 153 5.45 -47.51 61.49
C LEU A 153 6.19 -46.68 62.54
N ALA A 154 6.72 -45.51 62.17
CA ALA A 154 7.35 -44.59 63.12
C ALA A 154 6.33 -44.09 64.17
N ALA A 155 5.11 -43.75 63.74
CA ALA A 155 4.03 -43.36 64.63
C ALA A 155 3.63 -44.49 65.60
N PHE A 156 3.57 -45.73 65.11
CA PHE A 156 3.34 -46.92 65.95
C PHE A 156 4.47 -47.13 66.98
N SER A 157 5.73 -46.90 66.59
CA SER A 157 6.87 -46.96 67.52
C SER A 157 6.77 -45.92 68.64
N LEU A 158 6.31 -44.70 68.34
CA LEU A 158 6.09 -43.66 69.35
C LEU A 158 4.95 -44.02 70.31
N PHE A 159 3.91 -44.69 69.82
CA PHE A 159 2.82 -45.21 70.64
C PHE A 159 3.29 -46.29 71.62
N ILE A 160 4.13 -47.24 71.18
CA ILE A 160 4.72 -48.26 72.06
C ILE A 160 5.62 -47.64 73.14
N GLY A 161 6.35 -46.58 72.79
CA GLY A 161 7.27 -45.91 73.72
C GLY A 161 6.58 -45.23 74.91
N ASN A 162 5.30 -44.86 74.77
CA ASN A 162 4.51 -44.21 75.82
C ASN A 162 3.04 -44.64 75.71
N ILE A 163 2.73 -45.83 76.21
CA ILE A 163 1.40 -46.44 76.12
C ILE A 163 0.47 -45.77 77.16
N PRO A 164 -0.59 -45.04 76.73
CA PRO A 164 -1.58 -44.49 77.65
C PRO A 164 -2.35 -45.60 78.36
N SER A 165 -2.93 -45.30 79.53
CA SER A 165 -3.78 -46.27 80.23
C SER A 165 -4.94 -46.70 79.34
N ILE A 166 -5.17 -48.01 79.31
CA ILE A 166 -6.21 -48.64 78.49
C ILE A 166 -7.57 -48.00 78.83
N SER A 167 -8.38 -47.73 77.80
CA SER A 167 -9.73 -47.10 77.87
C SER A 167 -9.78 -45.58 78.14
N THR A 168 -8.65 -44.87 78.08
CA THR A 168 -8.65 -43.39 78.07
C THR A 168 -8.96 -42.82 76.68
N LEU A 169 -9.40 -41.55 76.64
CA LEU A 169 -9.62 -40.81 75.39
C LEU A 169 -8.35 -40.79 74.54
N ASP A 170 -7.18 -40.58 75.16
CA ASP A 170 -5.88 -40.56 74.49
C ASP A 170 -5.55 -41.91 73.88
N TRP A 171 -5.86 -43.02 74.57
CA TRP A 171 -5.69 -44.37 74.02
C TRP A 171 -6.52 -44.55 72.73
N TYR A 172 -7.79 -44.14 72.73
CA TYR A 172 -8.64 -44.23 71.54
C TYR A 172 -8.12 -43.34 70.39
N LEU A 173 -7.70 -42.10 70.67
CA LEU A 173 -7.15 -41.20 69.65
C LEU A 173 -5.88 -41.78 69.00
N ASN A 174 -4.97 -42.32 69.82
CA ASN A 174 -3.74 -42.94 69.30
C ASN A 174 -4.03 -44.15 68.42
N VAL A 175 -4.93 -45.03 68.84
CA VAL A 175 -5.34 -46.21 68.06
C VAL A 175 -5.99 -45.79 66.74
N ILE A 176 -6.86 -44.78 66.74
CA ILE A 176 -7.51 -44.27 65.52
C ILE A 176 -6.46 -43.76 64.52
N VAL A 177 -5.48 -42.98 64.97
CA VAL A 177 -4.42 -42.44 64.10
C VAL A 177 -3.60 -43.57 63.46
N ILE A 178 -3.24 -44.59 64.24
CA ILE A 178 -2.47 -45.75 63.74
C ILE A 178 -3.27 -46.53 62.71
N VAL A 179 -4.52 -46.89 63.03
CA VAL A 179 -5.40 -47.63 62.12
C VAL A 179 -5.61 -46.81 60.84
N PHE A 180 -5.85 -45.51 60.96
CA PHE A 180 -5.99 -44.63 59.81
C PHE A 180 -4.73 -44.62 58.93
N GLY A 181 -3.54 -44.51 59.51
CA GLY A 181 -2.26 -44.55 58.77
C GLY A 181 -2.05 -45.83 57.97
N PHE A 182 -2.31 -46.99 58.59
CA PHE A 182 -2.16 -48.29 57.91
C PHE A 182 -3.24 -48.54 56.85
N VAL A 183 -4.52 -48.24 57.14
CA VAL A 183 -5.62 -48.38 56.18
C VAL A 183 -5.39 -47.47 54.97
N TYR A 184 -4.97 -46.23 55.22
CA TYR A 184 -4.70 -45.27 54.16
C TYR A 184 -3.49 -45.68 53.29
N THR A 185 -2.46 -46.30 53.90
CA THR A 185 -1.34 -46.91 53.16
C THR A 185 -1.81 -48.02 52.22
N CYS A 186 -2.65 -48.94 52.71
CA CYS A 186 -3.24 -50.01 51.88
C CYS A 186 -4.13 -49.46 50.76
N TYR A 187 -4.91 -48.41 51.05
CA TYR A 187 -5.76 -47.75 50.04
C TYR A 187 -4.92 -47.17 48.89
N ILE A 188 -3.84 -46.44 49.19
CA ILE A 188 -2.95 -45.90 48.15
C ILE A 188 -2.32 -47.02 47.31
N TRP A 189 -1.95 -48.12 47.96
CA TRP A 189 -1.31 -49.26 47.29
C TRP A 189 -2.23 -49.98 46.29
N VAL A 190 -3.52 -50.09 46.60
CA VAL A 190 -4.48 -50.91 45.82
C VAL A 190 -5.34 -50.08 44.86
N ALA A 191 -5.85 -48.94 45.31
CA ALA A 191 -6.92 -48.20 44.61
C ALA A 191 -6.54 -46.78 44.16
N GLY A 192 -5.28 -46.37 44.37
CA GLY A 192 -4.87 -44.97 44.24
C GLY A 192 -4.86 -44.36 42.82
N ASP A 193 -5.14 -45.14 41.75
CA ASP A 193 -5.16 -44.61 40.36
C ASP A 193 -6.59 -44.48 39.83
N GLU A 194 -7.17 -43.29 40.01
CA GLU A 194 -8.53 -42.93 39.58
C GLU A 194 -8.70 -42.92 38.05
N HIS A 195 -7.62 -42.81 37.27
CA HIS A 195 -7.67 -42.70 35.80
C HIS A 195 -7.22 -43.96 35.05
N ARG A 196 -7.17 -45.12 35.72
CA ARG A 196 -6.66 -46.39 35.15
C ARG A 196 -7.34 -46.79 33.83
N GLU A 197 -8.65 -46.61 33.72
CA GLU A 197 -9.40 -46.96 32.49
C GLU A 197 -9.08 -46.02 31.33
N LEU A 198 -8.95 -44.72 31.60
CA LEU A 198 -8.61 -43.71 30.59
C LEU A 198 -7.20 -43.94 30.05
N ARG A 199 -6.22 -44.23 30.92
CA ARG A 199 -4.85 -44.59 30.49
C ARG A 199 -4.82 -45.80 29.56
N LYS A 200 -5.59 -46.85 29.86
CA LYS A 200 -5.68 -48.04 28.99
C LYS A 200 -6.29 -47.72 27.62
N LYS A 201 -7.32 -46.88 27.58
CA LYS A 201 -7.95 -46.43 26.33
C LYS A 201 -6.99 -45.57 25.50
N PHE A 202 -6.32 -44.62 26.16
CA PHE A 202 -5.29 -43.78 25.56
C PHE A 202 -4.17 -44.62 24.93
N GLN A 203 -3.58 -45.56 25.67
CA GLN A 203 -2.47 -46.37 25.16
C GLN A 203 -2.87 -47.21 23.92
N LYS A 204 -4.03 -47.87 23.96
CA LYS A 204 -4.53 -48.61 22.79
C LYS A 204 -4.75 -47.71 21.57
N ARG A 205 -5.20 -46.47 21.79
CA ARG A 205 -5.46 -45.50 20.71
C ARG A 205 -4.16 -44.93 20.16
N LEU A 206 -3.19 -44.64 21.03
CA LEU A 206 -1.84 -44.22 20.66
C LEU A 206 -1.19 -45.26 19.75
N ASP A 207 -1.13 -46.53 20.19
CA ASP A 207 -0.55 -47.63 19.41
C ASP A 207 -1.21 -47.75 18.02
N LYS A 208 -2.54 -47.64 17.96
CA LYS A 208 -3.29 -47.71 16.69
C LYS A 208 -2.96 -46.54 15.76
N LEU A 209 -2.85 -45.33 16.29
CA LEU A 209 -2.52 -44.14 15.50
C LEU A 209 -1.07 -44.13 15.05
N GLU A 210 -0.12 -44.59 15.87
CA GLU A 210 1.28 -44.75 15.49
C GLU A 210 1.44 -45.74 14.32
N VAL A 211 0.77 -46.89 14.37
CA VAL A 211 0.77 -47.85 13.25
C VAL A 211 0.18 -47.23 11.99
N ARG A 212 -0.97 -46.55 12.10
CA ARG A 212 -1.61 -45.87 10.96
C ARG A 212 -0.70 -44.79 10.36
N LEU A 213 0.02 -44.03 11.19
CA LEU A 213 0.97 -43.02 10.73
C LEU A 213 2.15 -43.64 9.98
N LEU A 214 2.66 -44.79 10.44
CA LEU A 214 3.73 -45.51 9.76
C LEU A 214 3.26 -46.01 8.38
N GLU A 215 2.03 -46.54 8.29
CA GLU A 215 1.43 -46.95 7.02
C GLU A 215 1.29 -45.76 6.05
N LEU A 216 0.78 -44.61 6.53
CA LEU A 216 0.62 -43.40 5.72
C LEU A 216 1.97 -42.81 5.28
N LYS A 217 2.99 -42.83 6.14
CA LYS A 217 4.35 -42.43 5.76
C LYS A 217 4.96 -43.37 4.73
N ALA A 218 4.71 -44.68 4.82
CA ALA A 218 5.14 -45.64 3.82
C ALA A 218 4.45 -45.41 2.45
N GLN A 219 3.22 -44.89 2.45
CA GLN A 219 2.49 -44.49 1.25
C GLN A 219 2.91 -43.10 0.71
N GLY A 220 3.75 -42.36 1.45
CA GLY A 220 4.21 -41.03 1.05
C GLY A 220 3.22 -39.89 1.33
N SER A 221 2.23 -40.10 2.21
CA SER A 221 1.30 -39.04 2.61
C SER A 221 2.01 -37.99 3.48
N ALA A 222 1.62 -36.72 3.32
CA ALA A 222 2.15 -35.61 4.11
C ALA A 222 1.47 -35.56 5.49
N VAL A 223 2.06 -36.22 6.49
CA VAL A 223 1.44 -36.43 7.82
C VAL A 223 2.37 -35.98 8.96
N ASP A 224 3.28 -35.05 8.69
CA ASP A 224 4.31 -34.63 9.65
C ASP A 224 3.74 -33.90 10.87
N GLN A 225 2.71 -33.08 10.67
CA GLN A 225 2.02 -32.38 11.76
C GLN A 225 1.31 -33.35 12.69
N ALA A 226 0.47 -34.24 12.16
CA ALA A 226 -0.13 -35.32 12.94
C ALA A 226 0.91 -36.25 13.60
N SER A 227 2.06 -36.50 12.96
CA SER A 227 3.17 -37.25 13.59
C SER A 227 3.76 -36.53 14.80
N SER A 228 3.89 -35.19 14.74
CA SER A 228 4.33 -34.37 15.86
C SER A 228 3.32 -34.42 17.00
N LEU A 229 2.02 -34.27 16.69
CA LEU A 229 0.94 -34.33 17.68
C LEU A 229 0.86 -35.69 18.39
N VAL A 230 1.04 -36.81 17.66
CA VAL A 230 1.07 -38.15 18.26
C VAL A 230 2.30 -38.33 19.16
N MET A 231 3.46 -37.81 18.77
CA MET A 231 4.66 -37.84 19.61
C MET A 231 4.45 -37.07 20.91
N THR A 232 3.94 -35.84 20.82
CA THR A 232 3.60 -35.01 22.00
C THR A 232 2.52 -35.67 22.86
N ALA A 233 1.51 -36.30 22.24
CA ALA A 233 0.51 -37.07 22.96
C ALA A 233 1.14 -38.22 23.75
N GLY A 234 2.12 -38.93 23.18
CA GLY A 234 2.89 -39.96 23.88
C GLY A 234 3.65 -39.42 25.09
N GLU A 235 4.31 -38.26 24.95
CA GLU A 235 5.09 -37.65 26.04
C GLU A 235 4.21 -37.12 27.19
N GLU A 236 3.15 -36.37 26.87
CA GLU A 236 2.31 -35.69 27.86
C GLU A 236 1.11 -36.53 28.33
N GLY A 237 0.59 -37.40 27.46
CA GLY A 237 -0.62 -38.19 27.70
C GLY A 237 -0.48 -39.28 28.76
N HIS A 238 0.75 -39.68 29.08
CA HIS A 238 1.01 -40.57 30.21
C HIS A 238 0.81 -39.87 31.57
N ILE A 239 1.07 -38.55 31.63
CA ILE A 239 0.88 -37.73 32.83
C ILE A 239 -0.59 -37.33 32.94
N ASP A 240 -1.17 -36.78 31.87
CA ASP A 240 -2.56 -36.39 31.77
C ASP A 240 -3.27 -37.10 30.60
N PRO A 241 -4.05 -38.16 30.89
CA PRO A 241 -4.75 -38.92 29.85
C PRO A 241 -5.79 -38.11 29.07
N GLU A 242 -6.38 -37.06 29.66
CA GLU A 242 -7.39 -36.25 28.96
C GLU A 242 -6.74 -35.36 27.91
N ILE A 243 -5.61 -34.72 28.24
CA ILE A 243 -4.82 -33.95 27.28
C ILE A 243 -4.29 -34.87 26.18
N GLY A 244 -3.75 -36.04 26.55
CA GLY A 244 -3.29 -37.04 25.58
C GLY A 244 -4.40 -37.44 24.60
N MET A 245 -5.62 -37.70 25.08
CA MET A 245 -6.75 -38.03 24.21
C MET A 245 -7.13 -36.90 23.25
N ARG A 246 -7.11 -35.64 23.69
CA ARG A 246 -7.39 -34.47 22.81
C ARG A 246 -6.33 -34.29 21.74
N LEU A 247 -5.06 -34.52 22.07
CA LEU A 247 -3.97 -34.47 21.09
C LEU A 247 -4.12 -35.58 20.04
N LEU A 248 -4.53 -36.79 20.45
CA LEU A 248 -4.84 -37.87 19.52
C LEU A 248 -6.06 -37.55 18.62
N ASP A 249 -7.11 -36.90 19.14
CA ASP A 249 -8.23 -36.42 18.33
C ASP A 249 -7.76 -35.40 17.28
N SER A 250 -6.95 -34.44 17.70
CA SER A 250 -6.39 -33.40 16.81
C SER A 250 -5.50 -34.01 15.72
N ALA A 251 -4.71 -35.02 16.07
CA ALA A 251 -3.89 -35.75 15.10
C ALA A 251 -4.74 -36.52 14.09
N GLU A 252 -5.85 -37.13 14.53
CA GLU A 252 -6.76 -37.86 13.64
C GLU A 252 -7.50 -36.93 12.66
N GLU A 253 -7.95 -35.77 13.12
CA GLU A 253 -8.53 -34.72 12.25
C GLU A 253 -7.52 -34.20 11.22
N ASP A 254 -6.26 -34.01 11.62
CA ASP A 254 -5.19 -33.53 10.74
C ASP A 254 -4.81 -34.58 9.67
N ILE A 255 -4.83 -35.87 10.04
CA ILE A 255 -4.70 -37.00 9.09
C ILE A 255 -5.83 -36.94 8.06
N GLU A 256 -7.08 -36.83 8.50
CA GLU A 256 -8.25 -36.83 7.61
C GLU A 256 -8.25 -35.63 6.66
N ARG A 257 -7.89 -34.45 7.17
CA ARG A 257 -7.73 -33.25 6.35
C ARG A 257 -6.64 -33.40 5.31
N SER A 258 -5.49 -33.97 5.68
CA SER A 258 -4.37 -34.16 4.77
C SER A 258 -4.70 -35.17 3.66
N LEU A 259 -5.43 -36.23 3.98
CA LEU A 259 -5.93 -37.20 3.01
C LEU A 259 -6.96 -36.57 2.06
N SER A 260 -7.94 -35.83 2.58
CA SER A 260 -8.93 -35.12 1.75
C SER A 260 -8.26 -34.11 0.81
N LEU A 261 -7.22 -33.41 1.27
CA LEU A 261 -6.47 -32.48 0.43
C LEU A 261 -5.71 -33.23 -0.67
N ALA A 262 -5.15 -34.41 -0.38
CA ALA A 262 -4.47 -35.22 -1.39
C ALA A 262 -5.41 -35.65 -2.53
N ASP A 263 -6.63 -36.10 -2.19
CA ASP A 263 -7.65 -36.45 -3.17
C ASP A 263 -8.04 -35.24 -4.07
N ASP A 264 -8.21 -34.07 -3.45
CA ASP A 264 -8.49 -32.82 -4.18
C ASP A 264 -7.33 -32.42 -5.10
N VAL A 265 -6.09 -32.59 -4.65
CA VAL A 265 -4.88 -32.29 -5.45
C VAL A 265 -4.79 -33.22 -6.65
N ASP A 266 -5.11 -34.50 -6.49
CA ASP A 266 -5.12 -35.47 -7.60
C ASP A 266 -6.17 -35.12 -8.66
N ALA A 267 -7.36 -34.68 -8.25
CA ALA A 267 -8.38 -34.18 -9.18
C ALA A 267 -7.88 -32.93 -9.96
N VAL A 268 -7.22 -32.00 -9.28
CA VAL A 268 -6.62 -30.80 -9.90
C VAL A 268 -5.47 -31.18 -10.84
N LEU A 269 -4.67 -32.18 -10.49
CA LEU A 269 -3.58 -32.70 -11.29
C LEU A 269 -4.10 -33.30 -12.60
N GLU A 270 -5.13 -34.15 -12.55
CA GLU A 270 -5.71 -34.75 -13.76
C GLU A 270 -6.32 -33.70 -14.67
N ASP A 271 -7.03 -32.73 -14.11
CA ASP A 271 -7.64 -31.66 -14.87
C ASP A 271 -6.56 -30.75 -15.50
N ALA A 272 -5.53 -30.38 -14.75
CA ALA A 272 -4.39 -29.63 -15.28
C ALA A 272 -3.68 -30.38 -16.41
N ARG A 273 -3.52 -31.71 -16.31
CA ARG A 273 -2.94 -32.55 -17.37
C ARG A 273 -3.71 -32.41 -18.67
N LYS A 274 -5.04 -32.56 -18.63
CA LYS A 274 -5.91 -32.46 -19.81
C LYS A 274 -5.74 -31.13 -20.53
N PHE A 275 -5.71 -30.02 -19.79
CA PHE A 275 -5.49 -28.69 -20.40
C PHE A 275 -4.08 -28.54 -20.96
N VAL A 276 -3.06 -29.05 -20.28
CA VAL A 276 -1.67 -28.98 -20.77
C VAL A 276 -1.50 -29.78 -22.06
N GLU A 277 -2.03 -31.00 -22.13
CA GLU A 277 -2.00 -31.83 -23.34
C GLU A 277 -2.73 -31.15 -24.52
N GLN A 278 -3.93 -30.60 -24.27
CA GLN A 278 -4.66 -29.82 -25.28
C GLN A 278 -3.88 -28.59 -25.77
N ALA A 279 -3.15 -27.90 -24.88
CA ALA A 279 -2.32 -26.76 -25.27
C ALA A 279 -1.10 -27.19 -26.11
N GLU A 280 -0.50 -28.34 -25.80
CA GLU A 280 0.62 -28.93 -26.55
C GLU A 280 0.17 -29.37 -27.95
N ASP A 281 -1.04 -29.91 -28.09
CA ASP A 281 -1.63 -30.28 -29.39
C ASP A 281 -1.82 -29.05 -30.29
N ILE A 282 -2.23 -27.92 -29.72
CA ILE A 282 -2.42 -26.66 -30.46
C ILE A 282 -1.08 -26.02 -30.80
N ALA A 283 -0.12 -26.02 -29.86
CA ALA A 283 1.15 -25.33 -30.00
C ALA A 283 2.31 -26.16 -29.41
N PRO A 284 2.89 -27.10 -30.20
CA PRO A 284 3.94 -28.00 -29.71
C PRO A 284 5.24 -27.31 -29.27
N ILE A 285 5.44 -26.04 -29.66
CA ILE A 285 6.63 -25.25 -29.35
C ILE A 285 6.57 -24.73 -27.90
N VAL A 286 5.39 -24.61 -27.32
CA VAL A 286 5.15 -24.01 -26.00
C VAL A 286 5.56 -24.96 -24.88
N LYS A 287 6.35 -24.47 -23.92
CA LYS A 287 6.90 -25.28 -22.82
C LYS A 287 6.52 -24.84 -21.42
N ARG A 288 6.06 -23.59 -21.19
CA ARG A 288 5.79 -23.12 -19.81
C ARG A 288 4.64 -23.84 -19.10
N PRO A 289 3.51 -24.19 -19.74
CA PRO A 289 2.46 -24.96 -19.07
C PRO A 289 3.00 -26.30 -18.58
N ARG A 290 3.73 -27.02 -19.44
CA ARG A 290 4.34 -28.29 -19.11
C ARG A 290 5.38 -28.19 -18.00
N LYS A 291 6.27 -27.20 -18.09
CA LYS A 291 7.27 -26.95 -17.05
C LYS A 291 6.63 -26.66 -15.69
N ALA A 292 5.52 -25.91 -15.64
CA ALA A 292 4.79 -25.66 -14.40
C ALA A 292 4.14 -26.93 -13.86
N TYR A 293 3.56 -27.76 -14.74
CA TYR A 293 3.00 -29.05 -14.37
C TYR A 293 4.06 -30.02 -13.81
N ASP A 294 5.20 -30.16 -14.50
CA ASP A 294 6.30 -31.03 -14.05
C ASP A 294 6.95 -30.53 -12.75
N MET A 295 6.99 -29.21 -12.51
CA MET A 295 7.36 -28.65 -11.20
C MET A 295 6.37 -29.10 -10.13
N GLY A 296 5.06 -29.00 -10.38
CA GLY A 296 4.03 -29.47 -9.44
C GLY A 296 4.18 -30.96 -9.10
N LEU A 297 4.48 -31.81 -10.09
CA LEU A 297 4.78 -33.23 -9.86
C LEU A 297 6.00 -33.47 -8.98
N ARG A 298 7.01 -32.59 -9.04
CA ARG A 298 8.19 -32.68 -8.17
C ARG A 298 7.86 -32.29 -6.74
N GLU A 299 7.13 -31.19 -6.53
CA GLU A 299 6.72 -30.76 -5.19
C GLU A 299 5.80 -31.79 -4.52
N LEU A 300 4.90 -32.42 -5.28
CA LEU A 300 4.09 -33.52 -4.80
C LEU A 300 4.94 -34.70 -4.31
N LYS A 301 5.98 -35.07 -5.07
CA LYS A 301 6.93 -36.12 -4.67
C LYS A 301 7.77 -35.75 -3.44
N LEU A 302 7.97 -34.45 -3.19
CA LEU A 302 8.66 -33.94 -2.02
C LEU A 302 7.73 -33.81 -0.79
N GLY A 303 6.43 -34.10 -0.93
CA GLY A 303 5.44 -34.05 0.15
C GLY A 303 4.72 -32.70 0.29
N SER A 304 5.00 -31.72 -0.57
CA SER A 304 4.35 -30.39 -0.54
C SER A 304 3.08 -30.36 -1.39
N LEU A 305 1.98 -30.87 -0.83
CA LEU A 305 0.68 -30.97 -1.50
C LEU A 305 0.16 -29.60 -1.99
N ARG A 306 0.23 -28.59 -1.11
CA ARG A 306 -0.31 -27.25 -1.39
C ARG A 306 0.48 -26.51 -2.46
N GLU A 307 1.81 -26.58 -2.44
CA GLU A 307 2.63 -25.94 -3.48
C GLU A 307 2.44 -26.65 -4.82
N GLY A 308 2.38 -27.99 -4.81
CA GLY A 308 2.00 -28.79 -5.98
C GLY A 308 0.67 -28.35 -6.60
N GLU A 309 -0.38 -28.19 -5.78
CA GLU A 309 -1.70 -27.72 -6.21
C GLU A 309 -1.63 -26.35 -6.91
N THR A 310 -0.92 -25.39 -6.30
CA THR A 310 -0.80 -24.03 -6.86
C THR A 310 -0.10 -24.04 -8.22
N LEU A 311 0.90 -24.91 -8.40
CA LEU A 311 1.61 -25.10 -9.66
C LEU A 311 0.71 -25.74 -10.71
N PHE A 312 -0.12 -26.73 -10.36
CA PHE A 312 -1.10 -27.31 -11.28
C PHE A 312 -2.16 -26.30 -11.72
N ARG A 313 -2.67 -25.47 -10.79
CA ARG A 313 -3.59 -24.37 -11.13
C ARG A 313 -2.93 -23.35 -12.06
N GLN A 314 -1.65 -23.01 -11.83
CA GLN A 314 -0.89 -22.11 -12.69
C GLN A 314 -0.66 -22.71 -14.09
N ALA A 315 -0.31 -24.00 -14.17
CA ALA A 315 -0.15 -24.73 -15.42
C ALA A 315 -1.44 -24.70 -16.23
N LYS A 316 -2.57 -25.04 -15.61
CA LYS A 316 -3.91 -24.97 -16.21
C LYS A 316 -4.25 -23.57 -16.72
N LYS A 317 -3.97 -22.52 -15.93
CA LYS A 317 -4.25 -21.13 -16.35
C LYS A 317 -3.45 -20.75 -17.61
N ARG A 318 -2.16 -21.09 -17.65
CA ARG A 318 -1.30 -20.83 -18.83
C ARG A 318 -1.76 -21.64 -20.05
N ALA A 319 -2.10 -22.91 -19.85
CA ALA A 319 -2.61 -23.78 -20.90
C ALA A 319 -3.93 -23.22 -21.51
N LYS A 320 -4.87 -22.78 -20.67
CA LYS A 320 -6.12 -22.15 -21.14
C LYS A 320 -5.87 -20.91 -22.01
N GLU A 321 -4.90 -20.06 -21.63
CA GLU A 321 -4.56 -18.88 -22.43
C GLU A 321 -4.04 -19.27 -23.82
N ILE A 322 -3.26 -20.34 -23.93
CA ILE A 322 -2.77 -20.88 -25.21
C ILE A 322 -3.92 -21.44 -26.03
N ILE A 323 -4.77 -22.27 -25.43
CA ILE A 323 -5.92 -22.89 -26.10
C ILE A 323 -6.83 -21.83 -26.72
N GLU A 324 -7.09 -20.75 -26.00
CA GLU A 324 -8.01 -19.71 -26.45
C GLU A 324 -7.36 -18.78 -27.50
N TRP A 325 -6.11 -18.34 -27.28
CA TRP A 325 -5.53 -17.22 -28.01
C TRP A 325 -4.45 -17.58 -29.03
N TRP A 326 -3.82 -18.76 -28.95
CA TRP A 326 -2.64 -19.07 -29.78
C TRP A 326 -2.95 -19.03 -31.28
N SER A 327 -3.97 -19.78 -31.72
CA SER A 327 -4.38 -19.81 -33.13
C SER A 327 -4.85 -18.43 -33.63
N GLN A 328 -5.52 -17.66 -32.78
CA GLN A 328 -5.97 -16.31 -33.14
C GLN A 328 -4.79 -15.36 -33.32
N ALA A 329 -3.81 -15.40 -32.42
CA ALA A 329 -2.60 -14.61 -32.49
C ALA A 329 -1.77 -14.93 -33.74
N GLU A 330 -1.60 -16.21 -34.07
CA GLU A 330 -0.88 -16.63 -35.29
C GLU A 330 -1.57 -16.11 -36.56
N LYS A 331 -2.90 -16.23 -36.64
CA LYS A 331 -3.67 -15.71 -37.78
C LYS A 331 -3.53 -14.20 -37.91
N ALA A 332 -3.67 -13.46 -36.81
CA ALA A 332 -3.53 -12.00 -36.81
C ALA A 332 -2.11 -11.56 -37.20
N ILE A 333 -1.07 -12.22 -36.68
CA ILE A 333 0.32 -11.93 -37.05
C ILE A 333 0.57 -12.24 -38.53
N ALA A 334 0.04 -13.35 -39.04
CA ALA A 334 0.18 -13.71 -40.46
C ALA A 334 -0.53 -12.71 -41.37
N GLU A 335 -1.72 -12.24 -40.99
CA GLU A 335 -2.45 -11.21 -41.73
C GLU A 335 -1.72 -9.87 -41.70
N ALA A 336 -1.30 -9.39 -40.53
CA ALA A 336 -0.52 -8.17 -40.38
C ALA A 336 0.79 -8.23 -41.18
N GLN A 337 1.47 -9.38 -41.17
CA GLN A 337 2.68 -9.59 -41.96
C GLN A 337 2.42 -9.55 -43.46
N ARG A 338 1.33 -10.17 -43.96
CA ARG A 338 0.96 -10.13 -45.38
C ARG A 338 0.66 -8.70 -45.85
N GLN A 339 -0.02 -7.91 -45.03
CA GLN A 339 -0.40 -6.54 -45.39
C GLN A 339 0.77 -5.55 -45.33
N LEU A 340 1.76 -5.80 -44.46
CA LEU A 340 2.97 -4.99 -44.36
C LEU A 340 4.07 -5.41 -45.35
N ASP A 341 3.93 -6.56 -46.02
CA ASP A 341 4.92 -7.05 -46.96
C ASP A 341 5.07 -6.09 -48.15
N GLY A 342 6.30 -5.68 -48.44
CA GLY A 342 6.61 -4.67 -49.46
C GLY A 342 6.39 -3.20 -49.05
N LYS A 343 5.76 -2.89 -47.90
CA LYS A 343 5.56 -1.52 -47.41
C LYS A 343 6.71 -1.08 -46.47
N THR A 344 7.84 -0.65 -47.03
CA THR A 344 9.08 -0.27 -46.29
C THR A 344 9.24 1.23 -46.03
N GLU A 345 8.23 2.03 -46.34
CA GLU A 345 8.26 3.48 -46.14
C GLU A 345 8.39 3.86 -44.65
N GLN A 346 8.98 5.02 -44.38
CA GLN A 346 9.26 5.49 -43.02
C GLN A 346 8.00 5.60 -42.15
N ASN A 347 6.84 5.83 -42.77
CA ASN A 347 5.54 5.93 -42.07
C ASN A 347 5.07 4.59 -41.50
N PHE A 348 5.50 3.46 -42.06
CA PHE A 348 5.12 2.12 -41.59
C PHE A 348 6.12 1.51 -40.61
N LYS A 349 7.22 2.21 -40.30
CA LYS A 349 8.24 1.72 -39.35
C LYS A 349 7.64 1.32 -38.00
N HIS A 350 6.72 2.13 -37.47
CA HIS A 350 6.05 1.84 -36.20
C HIS A 350 5.16 0.59 -36.27
N LEU A 351 4.53 0.31 -37.43
CA LEU A 351 3.73 -0.91 -37.63
C LEU A 351 4.63 -2.15 -37.73
N HIS A 352 5.80 -2.04 -38.37
CA HIS A 352 6.80 -3.11 -38.39
C HIS A 352 7.37 -3.40 -36.99
N GLU A 353 7.62 -2.36 -36.20
CA GLU A 353 8.02 -2.50 -34.78
C GLU A 353 6.91 -3.19 -33.97
N MET A 354 5.64 -2.80 -34.17
CA MET A 354 4.49 -3.44 -33.52
C MET A 354 4.34 -4.92 -33.92
N LEU A 355 4.56 -5.26 -35.20
CA LEU A 355 4.57 -6.65 -35.67
C LEU A 355 5.72 -7.46 -35.05
N ALA A 356 6.91 -6.87 -34.94
CA ALA A 356 8.07 -7.49 -34.30
C ALA A 356 7.80 -7.75 -32.82
N ASP A 357 7.17 -6.79 -32.13
CA ASP A 357 6.75 -6.94 -30.74
C ASP A 357 5.68 -8.02 -30.58
N ALA A 358 4.69 -8.08 -31.47
CA ALA A 358 3.68 -9.15 -31.47
C ALA A 358 4.33 -10.54 -31.59
N LYS A 359 5.27 -10.71 -32.52
CA LYS A 359 6.05 -11.95 -32.68
C LYS A 359 6.85 -12.28 -31.43
N LYS A 360 7.53 -11.29 -30.84
CA LYS A 360 8.29 -11.45 -29.60
C LYS A 360 7.38 -11.90 -28.45
N LYS A 361 6.18 -11.34 -28.33
CA LYS A 361 5.18 -11.76 -27.31
C LYS A 361 4.68 -13.18 -27.53
N LEU A 362 4.51 -13.62 -28.78
CA LEU A 362 4.14 -15.00 -29.09
C LEU A 362 5.26 -15.97 -28.72
N THR A 363 6.52 -15.66 -29.07
CA THR A 363 7.69 -16.47 -28.65
C THR A 363 7.89 -16.50 -27.13
N ALA A 364 7.46 -15.44 -26.43
CA ALA A 364 7.44 -15.37 -24.98
C ALA A 364 6.22 -16.07 -24.35
N GLU A 365 5.45 -16.83 -25.13
CA GLU A 365 4.26 -17.58 -24.72
C GLU A 365 3.19 -16.70 -24.05
N SER A 366 2.97 -15.50 -24.61
CA SER A 366 1.90 -14.58 -24.20
C SER A 366 0.95 -14.29 -25.39
N PRO A 367 0.14 -15.29 -25.81
CA PRO A 367 -0.61 -15.24 -27.05
C PRO A 367 -1.69 -14.16 -27.05
N LYS A 368 -2.34 -13.89 -25.92
CA LYS A 368 -3.35 -12.82 -25.83
C LYS A 368 -2.75 -11.45 -26.16
N ARG A 369 -1.60 -11.12 -25.57
CA ARG A 369 -0.89 -9.86 -25.84
C ARG A 369 -0.37 -9.81 -27.28
N ALA A 370 0.10 -10.93 -27.82
CA ALA A 370 0.53 -11.01 -29.21
C ALA A 370 -0.63 -10.69 -30.18
N PHE A 371 -1.81 -11.24 -29.90
CA PHE A 371 -3.03 -10.95 -30.66
C PHE A 371 -3.43 -9.47 -30.59
N GLU A 372 -3.47 -8.88 -29.39
CA GLU A 372 -3.83 -7.46 -29.18
C GLU A 372 -2.96 -6.50 -30.00
N PHE A 373 -1.66 -6.79 -30.14
CA PHE A 373 -0.76 -5.99 -30.97
C PHE A 373 -0.99 -6.23 -32.46
N ALA A 374 -1.17 -7.49 -32.87
CA ALA A 374 -1.28 -7.83 -34.29
C ALA A 374 -2.60 -7.40 -34.92
N ILE A 375 -3.72 -7.50 -34.20
CA ILE A 375 -5.07 -7.24 -34.74
C ILE A 375 -5.32 -5.78 -35.13
N VAL A 376 -4.57 -4.85 -34.52
CA VAL A 376 -4.73 -3.41 -34.75
C VAL A 376 -3.99 -2.94 -36.01
N ILE A 377 -2.95 -3.68 -36.44
CA ILE A 377 -2.09 -3.30 -37.56
C ILE A 377 -2.89 -3.15 -38.88
N PRO A 378 -3.74 -4.10 -39.30
CA PRO A 378 -4.55 -3.95 -40.51
C PRO A 378 -5.44 -2.70 -40.50
N ALA A 379 -6.08 -2.40 -39.37
CA ALA A 379 -6.96 -1.25 -39.25
C ALA A 379 -6.19 0.08 -39.34
N GLN A 380 -5.00 0.15 -38.72
CA GLN A 380 -4.13 1.33 -38.81
C GLN A 380 -3.58 1.51 -40.22
N LEU A 381 -3.28 0.42 -40.92
CA LEU A 381 -2.83 0.47 -42.31
C LEU A 381 -3.92 1.00 -43.23
N ALA A 382 -5.15 0.47 -43.12
CA ALA A 382 -6.30 0.95 -43.89
C ALA A 382 -6.59 2.43 -43.64
N ALA A 383 -6.52 2.89 -42.38
CA ALA A 383 -6.69 4.30 -42.06
C ALA A 383 -5.60 5.21 -42.67
N GLY A 384 -4.37 4.70 -42.78
CA GLY A 384 -3.28 5.39 -43.48
C GLY A 384 -3.51 5.49 -44.99
N ASP A 385 -3.95 4.41 -45.63
CA ASP A 385 -4.28 4.37 -47.06
C ASP A 385 -5.46 5.32 -47.39
N ASP A 386 -6.48 5.39 -46.53
CA ASP A 386 -7.59 6.35 -46.64
C ASP A 386 -7.13 7.82 -46.49
N ALA A 387 -6.16 8.07 -45.59
CA ALA A 387 -5.59 9.40 -45.42
C ALA A 387 -4.79 9.84 -46.67
N LEU A 388 -4.02 8.93 -47.28
CA LEU A 388 -3.32 9.19 -48.53
C LEU A 388 -4.28 9.47 -49.69
N THR A 389 -5.38 8.73 -49.75
CA THR A 389 -6.42 8.94 -50.78
C THR A 389 -7.02 10.35 -50.68
N ARG A 390 -7.37 10.78 -49.46
CA ARG A 390 -7.86 12.15 -49.22
C ARG A 390 -6.81 13.22 -49.54
N ALA A 391 -5.55 12.99 -49.18
CA ALA A 391 -4.46 13.91 -49.52
C ALA A 391 -4.29 14.06 -51.04
N ALA A 392 -4.42 12.96 -51.80
CA ALA A 392 -4.39 12.98 -53.25
C ALA A 392 -5.58 13.76 -53.86
N GLU A 393 -6.78 13.65 -53.26
CA GLU A 393 -7.95 14.45 -53.65
C GLU A 393 -7.74 15.95 -53.40
N SER A 394 -7.23 16.32 -52.22
CA SER A 394 -6.89 17.72 -51.89
C SER A 394 -5.86 18.31 -52.86
N ILE A 395 -4.83 17.54 -53.23
CA ILE A 395 -3.83 17.96 -54.23
C ILE A 395 -4.49 18.18 -55.60
N LYS A 396 -5.34 17.25 -56.05
CA LYS A 396 -6.07 17.40 -57.33
C LYS A 396 -6.97 18.63 -57.33
N GLU A 397 -7.65 18.92 -56.21
CA GLU A 397 -8.47 20.12 -56.08
C GLU A 397 -7.62 21.39 -56.14
N ALA A 398 -6.53 21.45 -55.38
CA ALA A 398 -5.61 22.57 -55.38
C ALA A 398 -5.01 22.81 -56.78
N GLU A 399 -4.60 21.74 -57.48
CA GLU A 399 -4.08 21.82 -58.84
C GLU A 399 -5.14 22.34 -59.83
N ARG A 400 -6.40 21.88 -59.71
CA ARG A 400 -7.51 22.37 -60.54
C ARG A 400 -7.74 23.86 -60.29
N GLN A 401 -7.75 24.30 -59.04
CA GLN A 401 -7.95 25.71 -58.71
C GLN A 401 -6.79 26.55 -59.25
N LEU A 402 -5.54 26.09 -59.08
CA LEU A 402 -4.34 26.76 -59.58
C LEU A 402 -4.35 26.92 -61.11
N LYS A 403 -4.78 25.90 -61.86
CA LYS A 403 -4.94 25.98 -63.33
C LYS A 403 -6.01 26.98 -63.78
N GLN A 404 -6.99 27.27 -62.93
CA GLN A 404 -8.08 28.21 -63.22
C GLN A 404 -7.77 29.63 -62.77
N VAL A 405 -6.58 29.89 -62.21
CA VAL A 405 -6.14 31.21 -61.81
C VAL A 405 -5.64 31.99 -63.03
N ASP A 406 -6.28 33.12 -63.32
CA ASP A 406 -5.80 34.11 -64.29
C ASP A 406 -5.48 35.43 -63.57
N GLY A 407 -4.33 36.04 -63.91
CA GLY A 407 -3.92 37.33 -63.37
C GLY A 407 -3.24 37.34 -61.99
N LEU A 408 -2.92 36.18 -61.39
CA LEU A 408 -2.10 36.10 -60.15
C LEU A 408 -0.65 35.69 -60.46
N ASP A 409 0.26 35.92 -59.51
CA ASP A 409 1.57 35.26 -59.48
C ASP A 409 1.43 33.83 -58.91
N THR A 410 2.04 32.85 -59.58
CA THR A 410 1.84 31.41 -59.32
C THR A 410 3.12 30.68 -58.90
N GLU A 411 4.29 31.33 -58.96
CA GLU A 411 5.59 30.66 -58.74
C GLU A 411 5.69 29.98 -57.35
N GLU A 412 5.28 30.69 -56.28
CA GLU A 412 5.30 30.13 -54.92
C GLU A 412 4.24 29.02 -54.73
N MET A 413 3.10 29.13 -55.41
CA MET A 413 2.04 28.12 -55.35
C MET A 413 2.47 26.83 -56.05
N ASP A 414 3.12 26.93 -57.21
CA ASP A 414 3.64 25.79 -57.96
C ASP A 414 4.75 25.04 -57.20
N THR A 415 5.64 25.77 -56.51
CA THR A 415 6.66 25.14 -55.68
C THR A 415 6.05 24.39 -54.50
N ARG A 416 5.05 24.98 -53.82
CA ARG A 416 4.30 24.30 -52.75
C ARG A 416 3.52 23.08 -53.25
N MET A 417 2.96 23.15 -54.46
CA MET A 417 2.28 22.00 -55.07
C MET A 417 3.25 20.85 -55.38
N LYS A 418 4.47 21.14 -55.85
CA LYS A 418 5.51 20.12 -56.03
C LYS A 418 5.88 19.46 -54.70
N LEU A 419 6.08 20.26 -53.64
CA LEU A 419 6.35 19.74 -52.30
C LEU A 419 5.18 18.90 -51.75
N ALA A 420 3.93 19.26 -52.06
CA ALA A 420 2.75 18.47 -51.69
C ALA A 420 2.74 17.11 -52.40
N GLN A 421 3.08 17.08 -53.69
CA GLN A 421 3.21 15.86 -54.48
C GLN A 421 4.32 14.95 -53.95
N GLU A 422 5.49 15.51 -53.66
CA GLU A 422 6.61 14.79 -53.05
C GLU A 422 6.24 14.25 -51.66
N ALA A 423 5.50 15.03 -50.85
CA ALA A 423 5.02 14.57 -49.54
C ALA A 423 4.04 13.39 -49.68
N LEU A 424 3.17 13.40 -50.70
CA LEU A 424 2.26 12.29 -50.99
C LEU A 424 3.01 11.03 -51.45
N GLU A 425 4.00 11.19 -52.33
CA GLU A 425 4.87 10.08 -52.80
C GLU A 425 5.69 9.47 -51.66
N ASN A 426 6.07 10.27 -50.69
CA ASN A 426 6.73 9.82 -49.45
C ASN A 426 5.75 9.29 -48.39
N GLY A 427 4.46 9.17 -48.70
CA GLY A 427 3.42 8.63 -47.82
C GLY A 427 2.99 9.55 -46.67
N ASN A 428 3.37 10.83 -46.69
CA ASN A 428 3.03 11.79 -45.63
C ASN A 428 1.72 12.55 -45.94
N ALA A 429 0.58 11.89 -45.68
CA ALA A 429 -0.74 12.43 -45.96
C ALA A 429 -1.00 13.80 -45.31
N SER A 430 -0.63 13.99 -44.04
CA SER A 430 -0.91 15.25 -43.32
C SER A 430 -0.15 16.44 -43.91
N GLN A 431 1.11 16.24 -44.30
CA GLN A 431 1.92 17.30 -44.91
C GLN A 431 1.42 17.61 -46.32
N ALA A 432 1.07 16.59 -47.10
CA ALA A 432 0.50 16.73 -48.43
C ALA A 432 -0.82 17.54 -48.41
N THR A 433 -1.77 17.19 -47.53
CA THR A 433 -3.03 17.94 -47.36
C THR A 433 -2.78 19.37 -46.90
N GLY A 434 -1.91 19.58 -45.90
CA GLY A 434 -1.65 20.92 -45.37
C GLY A 434 -1.04 21.89 -46.39
N LEU A 435 -0.16 21.38 -47.26
CA LEU A 435 0.42 22.15 -48.36
C LEU A 435 -0.62 22.46 -49.45
N ALA A 436 -1.44 21.47 -49.85
CA ALA A 436 -2.50 21.66 -50.84
C ALA A 436 -3.57 22.67 -50.37
N ASP A 437 -4.07 22.52 -49.14
CA ASP A 437 -5.04 23.44 -48.54
C ASP A 437 -4.44 24.84 -48.32
N GLY A 438 -3.12 24.91 -48.08
CA GLY A 438 -2.37 26.16 -48.03
C GLY A 438 -2.43 26.90 -49.36
N VAL A 439 -2.18 26.21 -50.47
CA VAL A 439 -2.26 26.76 -51.83
C VAL A 439 -3.68 27.27 -52.13
N VAL A 440 -4.72 26.47 -51.85
CA VAL A 440 -6.12 26.88 -52.04
C VAL A 440 -6.43 28.17 -51.26
N ARG A 441 -6.02 28.26 -49.99
CA ARG A 441 -6.22 29.46 -49.17
C ARG A 441 -5.49 30.68 -49.75
N THR A 442 -4.26 30.52 -50.20
CA THR A 442 -3.52 31.63 -50.84
C THR A 442 -4.20 32.08 -52.14
N ILE A 443 -4.69 31.15 -52.97
CA ILE A 443 -5.45 31.48 -54.18
C ILE A 443 -6.70 32.30 -53.84
N GLN A 444 -7.47 31.88 -52.83
CA GLN A 444 -8.68 32.60 -52.41
C GLN A 444 -8.37 34.00 -51.87
N ALA A 445 -7.33 34.13 -51.04
CA ALA A 445 -6.91 35.40 -50.48
C ALA A 445 -6.45 36.39 -51.58
N GLU A 446 -5.62 35.93 -52.51
CA GLU A 446 -5.15 36.74 -53.63
C GLU A 446 -6.29 37.11 -54.61
N ARG A 447 -7.27 36.22 -54.83
CA ARG A 447 -8.47 36.55 -55.65
C ARG A 447 -9.33 37.62 -54.99
N SER A 448 -9.61 37.49 -53.69
CA SER A 448 -10.37 38.50 -52.95
C SER A 448 -9.66 39.85 -52.99
N ALA A 449 -8.36 39.86 -52.70
CA ALA A 449 -7.54 41.06 -52.74
C ALA A 449 -7.48 41.68 -54.15
N MET A 450 -7.44 40.85 -55.19
CA MET A 450 -7.48 41.31 -56.59
C MET A 450 -8.78 42.06 -56.88
N ASP A 451 -9.93 41.50 -56.49
CA ASP A 451 -11.23 42.12 -56.73
C ASP A 451 -11.37 43.46 -55.99
N ASP A 452 -10.92 43.52 -54.74
CA ASP A 452 -10.93 44.75 -53.92
C ASP A 452 -10.03 45.83 -54.49
N VAL A 453 -8.78 45.49 -54.85
CA VAL A 453 -7.82 46.42 -55.46
C VAL A 453 -8.32 46.91 -56.82
N ARG A 454 -8.81 46.01 -57.68
CA ARG A 454 -9.36 46.38 -58.99
C ARG A 454 -10.58 47.29 -58.84
N ARG A 455 -11.45 47.04 -57.87
CA ARG A 455 -12.61 47.89 -57.59
C ARG A 455 -12.18 49.29 -57.15
N ALA A 456 -11.22 49.39 -56.24
CA ALA A 456 -10.71 50.68 -55.78
C ALA A 456 -9.95 51.44 -56.87
N LEU A 457 -9.15 50.76 -57.70
CA LEU A 457 -8.46 51.36 -58.85
C LEU A 457 -9.44 51.85 -59.94
N LYS A 458 -10.62 51.23 -60.10
CA LYS A 458 -11.69 51.79 -60.95
C LYS A 458 -12.20 53.14 -60.43
N GLN A 459 -12.25 53.29 -59.10
CA GLN A 459 -12.64 54.54 -58.42
C GLN A 459 -11.44 55.49 -58.18
N LYS A 460 -10.29 55.22 -58.81
CA LYS A 460 -9.06 56.02 -58.64
C LYS A 460 -9.28 57.52 -58.82
N LYS A 461 -10.17 57.95 -59.73
CA LYS A 461 -10.51 59.37 -59.92
C LYS A 461 -11.07 60.00 -58.64
N GLN A 462 -11.97 59.32 -57.95
CA GLN A 462 -12.56 59.79 -56.68
C GLN A 462 -11.50 59.82 -55.57
N LEU A 463 -10.64 58.81 -55.51
CA LEU A 463 -9.49 58.79 -54.58
C LEU A 463 -8.55 59.98 -54.83
N THR A 464 -8.24 60.27 -56.11
CA THR A 464 -7.37 61.40 -56.47
C THR A 464 -8.00 62.76 -56.21
N GLU A 465 -9.32 62.89 -56.25
CA GLU A 465 -10.01 64.15 -55.92
C GLU A 465 -9.84 64.52 -54.44
N LYS A 466 -9.84 63.54 -53.52
CA LYS A 466 -9.72 63.77 -52.07
C LYS A 466 -8.44 64.53 -51.66
N PHE A 467 -7.35 64.42 -52.43
CA PHE A 467 -6.07 65.06 -52.14
C PHE A 467 -5.58 66.02 -53.24
N LYS A 468 -6.42 66.32 -54.24
CA LYS A 468 -6.03 67.12 -55.43
C LYS A 468 -5.63 68.56 -55.10
N HIS A 469 -6.22 69.13 -54.05
CA HIS A 469 -6.03 70.52 -53.64
C HIS A 469 -5.02 70.69 -52.49
N ARG A 470 -4.38 69.59 -52.06
CA ARG A 470 -3.42 69.59 -50.96
C ARG A 470 -1.99 69.80 -51.46
N GLU A 471 -1.15 70.37 -50.61
CA GLU A 471 0.28 70.58 -50.90
C GLU A 471 1.08 69.26 -50.94
N ASP A 472 0.71 68.27 -50.12
CA ASP A 472 1.30 66.93 -50.01
C ASP A 472 0.86 65.95 -51.12
N LYS A 473 0.16 66.45 -52.16
CA LYS A 473 -0.36 65.66 -53.29
C LYS A 473 0.66 64.70 -53.90
N ALA A 474 1.92 65.13 -54.03
CA ALA A 474 2.97 64.31 -54.63
C ALA A 474 3.26 63.02 -53.83
N GLU A 475 3.11 63.06 -52.50
CA GLU A 475 3.30 61.88 -51.64
C GLU A 475 2.15 60.88 -51.81
N TRP A 476 0.91 61.37 -51.84
CA TRP A 476 -0.28 60.56 -52.09
C TRP A 476 -0.29 59.94 -53.50
N GLU A 477 0.15 60.69 -54.51
CA GLU A 477 0.34 60.17 -55.87
C GLU A 477 1.40 59.06 -55.92
N LYS A 478 2.49 59.21 -55.16
CA LYS A 478 3.54 58.17 -55.06
C LYS A 478 3.00 56.89 -54.43
N ARG A 479 2.29 56.98 -53.30
CA ARG A 479 1.68 55.80 -52.64
C ARG A 479 0.65 55.12 -53.54
N LEU A 480 -0.16 55.90 -54.26
CA LEU A 480 -1.11 55.37 -55.25
C LEU A 480 -0.40 54.70 -56.43
N LYS A 481 0.77 55.20 -56.84
CA LYS A 481 1.61 54.56 -57.85
C LYS A 481 2.18 53.23 -57.35
N GLU A 482 2.66 53.16 -56.12
CA GLU A 482 3.15 51.91 -55.49
C GLU A 482 2.06 50.81 -55.45
N ILE A 483 0.79 51.19 -55.22
CA ILE A 483 -0.35 50.26 -55.31
C ILE A 483 -0.54 49.75 -56.75
N ASN A 484 -0.45 50.63 -57.76
CA ASN A 484 -0.57 50.22 -59.16
C ASN A 484 0.61 49.31 -59.56
N ASP A 485 1.84 49.66 -59.20
CA ASP A 485 3.03 48.87 -59.51
C ASP A 485 2.95 47.47 -58.86
N SER A 486 2.36 47.36 -57.66
CA SER A 486 2.13 46.08 -56.97
C SER A 486 1.02 45.25 -57.61
N ALA A 487 -0.05 45.91 -58.06
CA ALA A 487 -1.13 45.27 -58.82
C ALA A 487 -0.66 44.79 -60.20
N ASP A 488 0.20 45.54 -60.88
CA ASP A 488 0.81 45.18 -62.17
C ASP A 488 1.75 43.98 -62.02
N LYS A 489 2.44 43.86 -60.89
CA LYS A 489 3.23 42.69 -60.50
C LYS A 489 2.38 41.51 -60.02
N LYS A 490 1.05 41.63 -60.00
CA LYS A 490 0.09 40.59 -59.57
C LYS A 490 0.24 40.16 -58.11
N SER A 491 0.84 40.99 -57.26
CA SER A 491 0.93 40.78 -55.81
C SER A 491 -0.28 41.45 -55.13
N TRP A 492 -1.45 40.84 -55.24
CA TRP A 492 -2.72 41.50 -54.92
C TRP A 492 -2.94 41.67 -53.43
N THR A 493 -2.55 40.69 -52.60
CA THR A 493 -2.61 40.85 -51.13
C THR A 493 -1.76 42.03 -50.66
N HIS A 494 -0.55 42.18 -51.21
CA HIS A 494 0.31 43.33 -50.90
C HIS A 494 -0.33 44.65 -51.35
N ALA A 495 -0.84 44.70 -52.59
CA ALA A 495 -1.53 45.87 -53.11
C ALA A 495 -2.77 46.24 -52.28
N ALA A 496 -3.53 45.26 -51.78
CA ALA A 496 -4.69 45.46 -50.91
C ALA A 496 -4.30 46.08 -49.58
N THR A 497 -3.22 45.61 -48.93
CA THR A 497 -2.72 46.22 -47.68
C THR A 497 -2.25 47.66 -47.86
N LEU A 498 -1.58 47.97 -48.97
CA LEU A 498 -1.16 49.34 -49.31
C LEU A 498 -2.37 50.23 -49.57
N LEU A 499 -3.38 49.71 -50.26
CA LEU A 499 -4.63 50.41 -50.52
C LEU A 499 -5.41 50.70 -49.23
N GLU A 500 -5.58 49.71 -48.36
CA GLU A 500 -6.27 49.88 -47.08
C GLU A 500 -5.59 50.96 -46.24
N ARG A 501 -4.26 50.93 -46.14
CA ARG A 501 -3.47 51.96 -45.46
C ARG A 501 -3.66 53.34 -46.09
N LEU A 502 -3.60 53.44 -47.41
CA LEU A 502 -3.86 54.69 -48.14
C LEU A 502 -5.25 55.25 -47.80
N THR A 503 -6.28 54.40 -47.86
CA THR A 503 -7.67 54.82 -47.58
C THR A 503 -7.87 55.21 -46.12
N SER A 504 -7.29 54.46 -45.18
CA SER A 504 -7.38 54.77 -43.76
C SER A 504 -6.69 56.09 -43.42
N ASP A 505 -5.51 56.34 -43.99
CA ASP A 505 -4.78 57.59 -43.73
C ASP A 505 -5.50 58.77 -44.38
N LEU A 506 -6.02 58.63 -45.61
CA LEU A 506 -6.86 59.63 -46.26
C LEU A 506 -8.10 59.98 -45.43
N ASP A 507 -8.79 58.98 -44.87
CA ASP A 507 -10.00 59.22 -44.09
C ASP A 507 -9.70 59.89 -42.73
N LYS A 508 -8.56 59.59 -42.09
CA LYS A 508 -8.09 60.31 -40.89
C LYS A 508 -7.82 61.78 -41.19
N GLU A 509 -7.10 62.03 -42.27
CA GLU A 509 -6.76 63.38 -42.72
C GLU A 509 -7.99 64.18 -43.19
N SER A 510 -8.98 63.52 -43.79
CA SER A 510 -10.26 64.16 -44.11
C SER A 510 -11.02 64.59 -42.86
N LYS A 511 -11.06 63.73 -41.82
CA LYS A 511 -11.69 64.09 -40.53
C LYS A 511 -10.97 65.24 -39.84
N ALA A 512 -9.64 65.20 -39.77
CA ALA A 512 -8.85 66.29 -39.19
C ALA A 512 -9.11 67.62 -39.93
N SER A 513 -9.29 67.58 -41.26
CA SER A 513 -9.65 68.75 -42.04
C SER A 513 -11.08 69.25 -41.76
N GLU A 514 -12.02 68.36 -41.48
CA GLU A 514 -13.41 68.72 -41.12
C GLU A 514 -13.44 69.36 -39.72
N ASP A 515 -12.77 68.76 -38.74
CA ASP A 515 -12.65 69.28 -37.37
C ASP A 515 -11.98 70.68 -37.37
N ALA A 516 -10.89 70.85 -38.12
CA ALA A 516 -10.21 72.14 -38.25
C ALA A 516 -11.10 73.21 -38.93
N LYS A 517 -11.99 72.81 -39.84
CA LYS A 517 -12.94 73.71 -40.47
C LYS A 517 -13.97 74.21 -39.46
N GLU A 518 -14.54 73.32 -38.67
CA GLU A 518 -15.51 73.69 -37.64
C GLU A 518 -14.90 74.66 -36.63
N LEU A 519 -13.66 74.40 -36.19
CA LEU A 519 -12.92 75.30 -35.31
C LEU A 519 -12.62 76.65 -35.97
N PHE A 520 -12.23 76.65 -37.25
CA PHE A 520 -12.02 77.89 -38.00
C PHE A 520 -13.29 78.72 -38.10
N ASP A 521 -14.42 78.10 -38.48
CA ASP A 521 -15.70 78.77 -38.62
C ASP A 521 -16.15 79.36 -37.28
N PHE A 522 -15.99 78.62 -36.17
CA PHE A 522 -16.27 79.11 -34.82
C PHE A 522 -15.42 80.35 -34.45
N VAL A 523 -14.09 80.26 -34.58
CA VAL A 523 -13.17 81.37 -34.24
C VAL A 523 -13.43 82.59 -35.13
N ASN A 524 -13.76 82.37 -36.41
CA ASN A 524 -14.09 83.45 -37.34
C ASN A 524 -15.42 84.13 -36.99
N GLU A 525 -16.43 83.40 -36.52
CA GLU A 525 -17.67 83.97 -36.01
C GLU A 525 -17.45 84.76 -34.71
N GLU A 526 -16.74 84.18 -33.75
CA GLU A 526 -16.36 84.84 -32.50
C GLU A 526 -15.55 86.12 -32.77
N TRP A 527 -14.64 86.09 -33.74
CA TRP A 527 -13.89 87.28 -34.17
C TRP A 527 -14.80 88.36 -34.71
N LYS A 528 -15.79 88.03 -35.55
CA LYS A 528 -16.72 89.01 -36.11
C LYS A 528 -17.50 89.72 -35.00
N VAL A 529 -17.96 88.97 -33.99
CA VAL A 529 -18.67 89.53 -32.83
C VAL A 529 -17.73 90.42 -32.01
N LEU A 530 -16.55 89.91 -31.67
CA LEU A 530 -15.58 90.64 -30.85
C LEU A 530 -15.05 91.90 -31.56
N ARG A 531 -14.82 91.84 -32.87
CA ARG A 531 -14.44 92.97 -33.72
C ARG A 531 -15.45 94.11 -33.61
N ASN A 532 -16.75 93.79 -33.63
CA ASN A 532 -17.82 94.77 -33.46
C ASN A 532 -17.84 95.37 -32.04
N GLN A 533 -17.59 94.56 -31.00
CA GLN A 533 -17.47 95.04 -29.62
C GLN A 533 -16.24 95.94 -29.41
N CYS A 534 -15.10 95.60 -30.00
CA CYS A 534 -13.90 96.45 -30.03
C CYS A 534 -14.20 97.82 -30.66
N GLU A 535 -14.99 97.87 -31.74
CA GLU A 535 -15.41 99.13 -32.36
C GLU A 535 -16.27 99.97 -31.41
N ALA A 536 -17.23 99.36 -30.71
CA ALA A 536 -18.06 100.02 -29.72
C ALA A 536 -17.25 100.56 -28.51
N ALA A 537 -16.18 99.86 -28.11
CA ALA A 537 -15.27 100.26 -27.04
C ALA A 537 -14.15 101.23 -27.50
N PHE A 538 -14.24 101.80 -28.70
CA PHE A 538 -13.25 102.71 -29.30
C PHE A 538 -11.85 102.11 -29.56
N ILE A 539 -11.70 100.79 -29.57
CA ILE A 539 -10.46 100.10 -29.97
C ILE A 539 -10.39 100.07 -31.52
N LYS A 540 -9.71 101.07 -32.08
CA LYS A 540 -9.62 101.29 -33.54
C LYS A 540 -8.71 100.26 -34.24
N VAL A 541 -8.80 100.20 -35.57
CA VAL A 541 -8.02 99.29 -36.45
C VAL A 541 -6.50 99.44 -36.31
N ASN A 542 -6.02 100.60 -35.83
CA ASN A 542 -4.59 100.82 -35.57
C ASN A 542 -4.10 100.18 -34.25
N ASP A 543 -5.00 99.62 -33.43
CA ASP A 543 -4.60 98.87 -32.24
C ASP A 543 -3.86 97.59 -32.64
N LYS A 544 -2.70 97.37 -32.02
CA LYS A 544 -1.79 96.27 -32.37
C LYS A 544 -2.44 94.91 -32.18
N GLU A 545 -3.15 94.69 -31.07
CA GLU A 545 -3.76 93.40 -30.75
C GLU A 545 -4.93 93.10 -31.71
N ARG A 546 -5.72 94.11 -32.07
CA ARG A 546 -6.79 93.96 -33.07
C ARG A 546 -6.24 93.56 -34.44
N ARG A 547 -5.17 94.21 -34.90
CA ARG A 547 -4.52 93.90 -36.19
C ARG A 547 -3.86 92.53 -36.20
N ASP A 548 -3.20 92.17 -35.10
CA ASP A 548 -2.54 90.87 -34.96
C ASP A 548 -3.58 89.72 -34.93
N CYS A 549 -4.75 89.93 -34.31
CA CYS A 549 -5.85 88.98 -34.36
C CYS A 549 -6.42 88.81 -35.77
N GLU A 550 -6.66 89.91 -36.49
CA GLU A 550 -7.18 89.86 -37.86
C GLU A 550 -6.18 89.18 -38.81
N LYS A 551 -4.88 89.40 -38.58
CA LYS A 551 -3.81 88.69 -39.30
C LYS A 551 -3.80 87.20 -38.97
N ALA A 552 -3.92 86.80 -37.71
CA ALA A 552 -3.93 85.40 -37.30
C ALA A 552 -5.13 84.63 -37.89
N VAL A 553 -6.33 85.22 -37.87
CA VAL A 553 -7.52 84.62 -38.51
C VAL A 553 -7.35 84.51 -40.03
N SER A 554 -6.75 85.51 -40.69
CA SER A 554 -6.45 85.45 -42.13
C SER A 554 -5.43 84.36 -42.47
N LEU A 555 -4.35 84.26 -41.69
CA LEU A 555 -3.33 83.21 -41.87
C LEU A 555 -3.90 81.82 -41.60
N ALA A 556 -4.77 81.68 -40.60
CA ALA A 556 -5.50 80.44 -40.35
C ALA A 556 -6.37 80.03 -41.54
N LYS A 557 -7.03 81.01 -42.19
CA LYS A 557 -7.83 80.77 -43.40
C LYS A 557 -6.98 80.33 -44.58
N GLU A 558 -5.85 80.99 -44.82
CA GLU A 558 -4.91 80.62 -45.88
C GLU A 558 -4.32 79.23 -45.66
N ALA A 559 -3.90 78.92 -44.43
CA ALA A 559 -3.40 77.58 -44.06
C ALA A 559 -4.48 76.50 -44.21
N PHE A 560 -5.74 76.82 -43.87
CA PHE A 560 -6.88 75.91 -44.06
C PHE A 560 -7.16 75.63 -45.54
N GLU A 561 -7.19 76.66 -46.39
CA GLU A 561 -7.47 76.52 -47.83
C GLU A 561 -6.40 75.70 -48.57
N VAL A 562 -5.15 75.69 -48.07
CA VAL A 562 -4.03 74.92 -48.64
C VAL A 562 -3.87 73.53 -47.98
N GLY A 563 -4.68 73.22 -46.95
CA GLY A 563 -4.70 71.92 -46.28
C GLY A 563 -3.60 71.71 -45.22
N GLN A 564 -2.97 72.77 -44.72
CA GLN A 564 -1.99 72.73 -43.64
C GLN A 564 -2.72 72.77 -42.28
N ILE A 565 -3.28 71.63 -41.89
CA ILE A 565 -4.15 71.53 -40.70
C ILE A 565 -3.42 71.95 -39.41
N GLU A 566 -2.18 71.51 -39.20
CA GLU A 566 -1.40 71.88 -38.01
C GLU A 566 -1.13 73.39 -37.93
N GLN A 567 -0.72 74.00 -39.04
CA GLN A 567 -0.48 75.46 -39.08
C GLN A 567 -1.79 76.24 -38.93
N CYS A 568 -2.90 75.75 -39.49
CA CYS A 568 -4.22 76.33 -39.29
C CYS A 568 -4.60 76.32 -37.80
N LEU A 569 -4.48 75.18 -37.13
CA LEU A 569 -4.79 75.04 -35.70
C LEU A 569 -3.88 75.93 -34.82
N GLU A 570 -2.60 76.05 -35.14
CA GLU A 570 -1.67 76.95 -34.44
C GLU A 570 -2.10 78.42 -34.58
N GLN A 571 -2.44 78.86 -35.80
CA GLN A 571 -2.91 80.23 -36.04
C GLN A 571 -4.28 80.49 -35.39
N LEU A 572 -5.17 79.49 -35.33
CA LEU A 572 -6.45 79.58 -34.60
C LEU A 572 -6.23 79.73 -33.10
N SER A 573 -5.32 78.94 -32.51
CA SER A 573 -4.96 79.06 -31.08
C SER A 573 -4.35 80.42 -30.77
N ASN A 574 -3.51 80.95 -31.68
CA ASN A 574 -2.95 82.29 -31.56
C ASN A 574 -4.03 83.36 -31.65
N ALA A 575 -4.97 83.23 -32.58
CA ALA A 575 -6.10 84.12 -32.73
C ALA A 575 -6.96 84.14 -31.45
N ASP A 576 -7.33 82.98 -30.91
CA ASP A 576 -8.12 82.86 -29.69
C ASP A 576 -7.43 83.52 -28.47
N THR A 577 -6.13 83.29 -28.31
CA THR A 577 -5.34 83.93 -27.24
C THR A 577 -5.36 85.46 -27.33
N ILE A 578 -5.31 86.01 -28.54
CA ILE A 578 -5.39 87.46 -28.76
C ILE A 578 -6.83 87.96 -28.56
N MET A 579 -7.84 87.18 -28.99
CA MET A 579 -9.25 87.49 -28.74
C MET A 579 -9.56 87.56 -27.26
N GLU A 580 -9.01 86.66 -26.44
CA GLU A 580 -9.23 86.70 -24.99
C GLU A 580 -8.62 87.97 -24.37
N LYS A 581 -7.43 88.39 -24.80
CA LYS A 581 -6.82 89.66 -24.37
C LYS A 581 -7.69 90.86 -24.74
N LEU A 582 -8.24 90.87 -25.96
CA LEU A 582 -9.16 91.91 -26.41
C LEU A 582 -10.46 91.92 -25.60
N ARG A 583 -11.04 90.75 -25.29
CA ARG A 583 -12.23 90.63 -24.42
C ARG A 583 -12.00 91.20 -23.03
N ARG A 584 -10.80 91.03 -22.46
CA ARG A 584 -10.44 91.59 -21.14
C ARG A 584 -10.25 93.11 -21.16
N ARG A 585 -10.04 93.71 -22.33
CA ARG A 585 -9.83 95.16 -22.50
C ARG A 585 -11.12 95.93 -22.77
N ILE A 586 -12.13 95.26 -23.33
CA ILE A 586 -13.52 95.77 -23.50
C ILE A 586 -14.20 95.72 -22.14
#